data_AF-A0A5J4PI12-F1
#
_entry.id   AF-A0A5J4PI12-F1
#
_cell.length_a   1.000
_cell.length_b   1.000
_cell.length_c   1.000
_cell.angle_alpha   90.00
_cell.angle_beta   90.00
_cell.angle_gamma   90.00
#
_symmetry.space_group_name_H-M   'P 1'
#
loop_
_entity.id
_entity.type
_entity.pdbx_description
1 polymer ?
#
loop_
_entity_poly.entity_id
_entity_poly.type
_entity_poly.pdbx_seq_one_letter_code
_entity_poly.pdbx_strand_id
1 'polypeptide(L)'
;QRQYIKRLASVINSAIADEMIPSNPFMQIKPEDIPKGHSAEVCYLTLDEVRSLIETPCYYSNIKNGFLFSCFTGLRFSDVEALTWGKLQKDSEGNTFINFTQKKTQKWENLPVSREAMKFLPERGLADRDDLVFKFQSGGYINSIIKTWAKSAGINKKVTFHVARHTNATLLLSLEVPIETVSKILGHSDIKTTQIYAKVIDKSKRDAVNKLDGLTGK
;
A
#
# COMPACT_ATOMS: atom_id res chain seq x y z
N GLN A 1 -19.73 3.37 11.66
CA GLN A 1 -21.10 3.79 11.33
C GLN A 1 -21.37 3.80 9.81
N ARG A 2 -20.64 4.53 8.97
CA ARG A 2 -20.85 4.55 7.49
C ARG A 2 -20.84 3.17 6.80
N GLN A 3 -19.96 2.26 7.21
CA GLN A 3 -19.89 0.90 6.65
C GLN A 3 -21.14 0.06 6.97
N TYR A 4 -21.74 0.27 8.14
CA TYR A 4 -22.97 -0.43 8.55
C TYR A 4 -24.17 0.08 7.76
N ILE A 5 -24.30 1.40 7.59
CA ILE A 5 -25.36 2.01 6.76
C ILE A 5 -25.28 1.49 5.32
N LYS A 6 -24.08 1.42 4.73
CA LYS A 6 -23.91 0.87 3.37
C LYS A 6 -24.32 -0.60 3.26
N ARG A 7 -23.97 -1.43 4.24
CA ARG A 7 -24.35 -2.86 4.25
C ARG A 7 -25.86 -3.02 4.38
N LEU A 8 -26.49 -2.27 5.29
CA LEU A 8 -27.93 -2.32 5.52
C LEU A 8 -28.71 -1.82 4.30
N ALA A 9 -28.27 -0.73 3.67
CA ALA A 9 -28.86 -0.25 2.42
C ALA A 9 -28.75 -1.27 1.28
N SER A 10 -27.64 -2.01 1.18
CA SER A 10 -27.48 -3.07 0.18
C SER A 10 -28.48 -4.22 0.38
N VAL A 11 -28.70 -4.64 1.64
CA VAL A 11 -29.65 -5.69 1.97
C VAL A 11 -31.08 -5.26 1.64
N ILE A 12 -31.43 -4.02 1.98
CA ILE A 12 -32.76 -3.45 1.72
C ILE A 12 -33.01 -3.28 0.21
N ASN A 13 -32.00 -2.83 -0.55
CA ASN A 13 -32.13 -2.76 -2.00
C ASN A 13 -32.33 -4.14 -2.64
N SER A 14 -31.72 -5.19 -2.08
CA SER A 14 -31.99 -6.58 -2.52
C SER A 14 -33.42 -7.00 -2.19
N ALA A 15 -33.89 -6.72 -0.97
CA ALA A 15 -35.24 -7.06 -0.55
C ALA A 15 -36.34 -6.30 -1.32
N ILE A 16 -36.05 -5.11 -1.85
CA ILE A 16 -36.94 -4.39 -2.78
C ILE A 16 -36.93 -5.04 -4.16
N ALA A 17 -35.76 -5.45 -4.66
CA ALA A 17 -35.64 -6.15 -5.94
C ALA A 17 -36.36 -7.50 -5.91
N ASP A 18 -36.38 -8.15 -4.76
CA ASP A 18 -37.10 -9.40 -4.50
C ASP A 18 -38.58 -9.18 -4.09
N GLU A 19 -39.09 -7.95 -4.20
CA GLU A 19 -40.47 -7.53 -3.88
C GLU A 19 -40.93 -7.83 -2.42
N MET A 20 -40.00 -8.14 -1.52
CA MET A 20 -40.31 -8.45 -0.12
C MET A 20 -40.72 -7.21 0.68
N ILE A 21 -40.29 -6.02 0.25
CA ILE A 21 -40.67 -4.73 0.83
C ILE A 21 -40.95 -3.69 -0.26
N PRO A 22 -41.96 -2.83 -0.07
CA PRO A 22 -42.45 -1.94 -1.12
C PRO A 22 -41.59 -0.68 -1.35
N SER A 23 -40.77 -0.27 -0.38
CA SER A 23 -39.93 0.92 -0.51
C SER A 23 -38.74 0.94 0.45
N ASN A 24 -37.73 1.74 0.12
CA ASN A 24 -36.52 1.85 0.92
C ASN A 24 -36.69 2.87 2.06
N PRO A 25 -36.71 2.46 3.35
CA PRO A 25 -36.80 3.38 4.48
C PRO A 25 -35.58 4.29 4.64
N PHE A 26 -34.46 4.01 3.96
CA PHE A 26 -33.26 4.86 3.96
C PHE A 26 -33.36 6.08 3.03
N MET A 27 -34.42 6.22 2.23
CA MET A 27 -34.58 7.40 1.35
C MET A 27 -34.71 8.73 2.11
N GLN A 28 -35.03 8.68 3.40
CA GLN A 28 -35.13 9.87 4.25
C GLN A 28 -33.80 10.28 4.90
N ILE A 29 -32.76 9.45 4.82
CA ILE A 29 -31.44 9.81 5.34
C ILE A 29 -30.76 10.70 4.32
N LYS A 30 -30.56 11.98 4.65
CA LYS A 30 -29.84 12.89 3.75
C LYS A 30 -28.38 12.46 3.66
N PRO A 31 -27.72 12.63 2.50
CA PRO A 31 -26.28 12.36 2.35
C PRO A 31 -25.40 13.11 3.36
N GLU A 32 -25.90 14.22 3.89
CA GLU A 32 -25.29 15.08 4.91
C GLU A 32 -25.27 14.44 6.30
N ASP A 33 -26.28 13.62 6.64
CA ASP A 33 -26.44 12.96 7.94
C ASP A 33 -25.61 11.68 8.05
N ILE A 34 -25.13 11.17 6.91
CA ILE A 34 -24.19 10.07 6.87
C ILE A 34 -22.84 10.61 7.40
N PRO A 35 -22.27 10.02 8.47
CA PRO A 35 -20.98 10.44 8.98
C PRO A 35 -19.96 10.47 7.84
N LYS A 36 -19.60 11.67 7.40
CA LYS A 36 -18.50 11.87 6.46
C LYS A 36 -17.28 11.38 7.21
N GLY A 37 -16.71 10.27 6.73
CA GLY A 37 -15.44 9.81 7.25
C GLY A 37 -14.48 10.97 7.04
N HIS A 38 -14.03 11.60 8.13
CA HIS A 38 -12.88 12.48 8.08
C HIS A 38 -11.81 11.67 7.36
N SER A 39 -11.28 12.21 6.25
CA SER A 39 -10.16 11.62 5.55
C SER A 39 -8.99 11.64 6.52
N ALA A 40 -8.87 10.58 7.32
CA ALA A 40 -7.75 10.39 8.21
C ALA A 40 -6.50 10.55 7.34
N GLU A 41 -5.60 11.43 7.76
CA GLU A 41 -4.34 11.60 7.06
C GLU A 41 -3.71 10.23 6.89
N VAL A 42 -3.35 9.92 5.65
CA VAL A 42 -2.81 8.61 5.31
C VAL A 42 -1.48 8.48 6.04
N CYS A 43 -1.35 7.49 6.92
CA CYS A 43 -0.10 7.22 7.60
C CYS A 43 0.89 6.61 6.59
N TYR A 44 2.02 7.28 6.38
CA TYR A 44 3.15 6.83 5.57
C TYR A 44 4.47 7.15 6.28
N LEU A 45 5.54 6.51 5.83
CA LEU A 45 6.89 6.73 6.33
C LEU A 45 7.70 7.61 5.37
N THR A 46 8.53 8.50 5.90
CA THR A 46 9.53 9.24 5.12
C THR A 46 10.73 8.34 4.81
N LEU A 47 11.58 8.77 3.88
CA LEU A 47 12.81 8.02 3.56
C LEU A 47 13.70 7.84 4.80
N ASP A 48 13.81 8.85 5.66
CA ASP A 48 14.63 8.79 6.87
C ASP A 48 14.04 7.85 7.93
N GLU A 49 12.71 7.79 8.04
CA GLU A 49 12.05 6.80 8.90
C GLU A 49 12.24 5.38 8.36
N VAL A 50 12.18 5.18 7.05
CA VAL A 50 12.49 3.88 6.43
C VAL A 50 13.94 3.49 6.67
N ARG A 51 14.90 4.42 6.56
CA ARG A 51 16.32 4.19 6.91
C ARG A 51 16.48 3.79 8.38
N SER A 52 15.82 4.51 9.28
CA SER A 52 15.81 4.19 10.72
C SER A 52 15.28 2.77 10.99
N LEU A 53 14.23 2.33 10.27
CA LEU A 53 13.75 0.95 10.34
C LEU A 53 14.78 -0.07 9.82
N ILE A 54 15.45 0.24 8.71
CA ILE A 54 16.49 -0.64 8.13
C ILE A 54 17.62 -0.88 9.14
N GLU A 55 18.06 0.17 9.83
CA GLU A 55 19.13 0.11 10.83
C GLU A 55 18.67 -0.58 12.13
N THR A 56 17.40 -0.41 12.51
CA THR A 56 16.87 -0.98 13.75
C THR A 56 16.76 -2.52 13.65
N PRO A 57 17.33 -3.28 14.60
CA PRO A 57 17.18 -4.73 14.62
C PRO A 57 15.72 -5.11 14.89
N CYS A 58 15.23 -6.13 14.19
CA CYS A 58 13.91 -6.71 14.41
C CYS A 58 14.10 -8.18 14.77
N TYR A 59 13.45 -8.63 15.84
CA TYR A 59 13.50 -10.03 16.28
C TYR A 59 13.03 -10.99 15.18
N TYR A 60 12.09 -10.56 14.33
CA TYR A 60 11.56 -11.34 13.22
C TYR A 60 12.05 -10.82 11.88
N SER A 61 13.19 -11.33 11.41
CA SER A 61 13.82 -10.94 10.13
C SER A 61 12.87 -11.07 8.94
N ASN A 62 12.04 -12.11 8.89
CA ASN A 62 11.07 -12.31 7.80
C ASN A 62 10.02 -11.19 7.74
N ILE A 63 9.56 -10.69 8.89
CA ILE A 63 8.60 -9.57 8.94
C ILE A 63 9.27 -8.27 8.53
N LYS A 64 10.50 -8.02 9.01
CA LYS A 64 11.31 -6.86 8.60
C LYS A 64 11.51 -6.85 7.08
N ASN A 65 11.99 -7.96 6.53
CA ASN A 65 12.25 -8.11 5.10
C ASN A 65 10.97 -7.97 4.28
N GLY A 66 9.89 -8.64 4.65
CA GLY A 66 8.60 -8.53 3.94
C GLY A 66 7.99 -7.13 4.00
N PHE A 67 8.10 -6.44 5.14
CA PHE A 67 7.62 -5.05 5.27
C PHE A 67 8.44 -4.09 4.41
N LEU A 68 9.77 -4.15 4.49
CA LEU A 68 10.67 -3.30 3.70
C LEU A 68 10.52 -3.60 2.20
N PHE A 69 10.38 -4.87 1.83
CA PHE A 69 10.06 -5.27 0.46
C PHE A 69 8.77 -4.60 -0.03
N SER A 70 7.71 -4.57 0.79
CA SER A 70 6.47 -3.86 0.48
C SER A 70 6.64 -2.33 0.40
N CYS A 71 7.56 -1.72 1.17
CA CYS A 71 7.88 -0.29 1.05
C CYS A 71 8.46 0.07 -0.31
N PHE A 72 9.18 -0.83 -0.97
CA PHE A 72 9.80 -0.59 -2.28
C PHE A 72 9.01 -1.16 -3.47
N THR A 73 8.07 -2.07 -3.24
CA THR A 73 7.24 -2.68 -4.30
C THR A 73 5.78 -2.25 -4.28
N GLY A 74 5.27 -1.78 -3.14
CA GLY A 74 3.85 -1.39 -3.00
C GLY A 74 2.87 -2.58 -2.91
N LEU A 75 3.36 -3.82 -2.79
CA LEU A 75 2.53 -5.02 -2.67
C LEU A 75 1.66 -5.00 -1.39
N ARG A 76 0.46 -5.57 -1.47
CA ARG A 76 -0.37 -5.78 -0.27
C ARG A 76 0.18 -6.93 0.55
N PHE A 77 -0.10 -6.93 1.86
CA PHE A 77 0.29 -8.02 2.75
C PHE A 77 -0.09 -9.41 2.20
N SER A 78 -1.34 -9.57 1.74
CA SER A 78 -1.82 -10.84 1.17
C SER A 78 -1.06 -11.28 -0.07
N ASP A 79 -0.54 -10.33 -0.85
CA ASP A 79 0.21 -10.62 -2.07
C ASP A 79 1.66 -10.97 -1.72
N VAL A 80 2.26 -10.33 -0.70
CA VAL A 80 3.58 -10.68 -0.15
C VAL A 80 3.55 -12.06 0.54
N GLU A 81 2.50 -12.34 1.30
CA GLU A 81 2.28 -13.63 1.97
C GLU A 81 2.11 -14.80 1.00
N ALA A 82 1.52 -14.55 -0.18
CA ALA A 82 1.31 -15.55 -1.22
C ALA A 82 2.40 -15.51 -2.32
N LEU A 83 3.50 -14.78 -2.11
CA LEU A 83 4.57 -14.65 -3.09
C LEU A 83 5.42 -15.92 -3.08
N THR A 84 5.54 -16.57 -4.24
CA THR A 84 6.40 -17.75 -4.44
C THR A 84 7.59 -17.41 -5.34
N TRP A 85 8.67 -18.19 -5.24
CA TRP A 85 9.86 -17.98 -6.07
C TRP A 85 9.59 -18.09 -7.58
N GLY A 86 8.60 -18.88 -7.99
CA GLY A 86 8.19 -19.03 -9.39
C GLY A 86 7.51 -17.79 -9.99
N LYS A 87 6.97 -16.90 -9.15
CA LYS A 87 6.37 -15.62 -9.59
C LYS A 87 7.42 -14.55 -9.87
N LEU A 88 8.64 -14.71 -9.33
CA LEU A 88 9.78 -13.86 -9.60
C LEU A 88 10.44 -14.33 -10.89
N GLN A 89 10.31 -13.54 -11.96
CA GLN A 89 10.88 -13.80 -13.26
C GLN A 89 11.91 -12.74 -13.61
N LYS A 90 12.89 -13.09 -14.44
CA LYS A 90 13.86 -12.14 -14.98
C LYS A 90 13.64 -12.00 -16.48
N ASP A 91 13.75 -10.79 -17.00
CA ASP A 91 13.78 -10.55 -18.43
C ASP A 91 15.16 -10.87 -19.03
N SER A 92 15.28 -10.69 -20.35
CA SER A 92 16.53 -10.81 -21.11
C SER A 92 17.60 -9.78 -20.72
N GLU A 93 17.22 -8.69 -20.06
CA GLU A 93 18.11 -7.60 -19.63
C GLU A 93 18.54 -7.73 -18.17
N GLY A 94 18.04 -8.75 -17.45
CA GLY A 94 18.34 -9.01 -16.04
C GLY A 94 17.43 -8.27 -15.04
N ASN A 95 16.41 -7.52 -15.51
CA ASN A 95 15.44 -6.89 -14.64
C ASN A 95 14.49 -7.95 -14.06
N THR A 96 14.16 -7.81 -12.77
CA THR A 96 13.27 -8.75 -12.07
C THR A 96 11.85 -8.21 -12.02
N PHE A 97 10.90 -9.08 -12.33
CA PHE A 97 9.47 -8.79 -12.33
C PHE A 97 8.71 -9.80 -11.48
N ILE A 98 7.61 -9.35 -10.87
CA ILE A 98 6.66 -10.23 -10.19
C ILE A 98 5.41 -10.30 -11.05
N ASN A 99 5.16 -11.48 -11.60
CA ASN A 99 3.92 -11.78 -12.31
C ASN A 99 2.96 -12.46 -11.33
N PHE A 100 1.86 -11.78 -11.03
CA PHE A 100 0.88 -12.31 -10.08
C PHE A 100 -0.53 -11.83 -10.37
N THR A 101 -1.50 -12.67 -10.03
CA THR A 101 -2.90 -12.28 -9.97
C THR A 101 -3.19 -11.72 -8.59
N GLN A 102 -3.54 -10.43 -8.50
CA GLN A 102 -3.83 -9.78 -7.22
C GLN A 102 -5.00 -10.48 -6.51
N LYS A 103 -4.82 -10.87 -5.24
CA LYS A 103 -5.84 -11.64 -4.51
C LYS A 103 -7.17 -10.86 -4.35
N LYS A 104 -7.09 -9.54 -4.21
CA LYS A 104 -8.26 -8.67 -3.97
C LYS A 104 -9.02 -8.28 -5.24
N THR A 105 -8.32 -8.03 -6.33
CA THR A 105 -8.91 -7.52 -7.58
C THR A 105 -9.02 -8.57 -8.67
N GLN A 106 -8.37 -9.74 -8.49
CA GLN A 106 -8.29 -10.84 -9.45
C GLN A 106 -7.71 -10.42 -10.82
N LYS A 107 -6.97 -9.31 -10.86
CA LYS A 107 -6.31 -8.82 -12.07
C LYS A 107 -4.90 -9.37 -12.16
N TRP A 108 -4.52 -9.78 -13.37
CA TRP A 108 -3.15 -10.11 -13.71
C TRP A 108 -2.32 -8.84 -13.78
N GLU A 109 -1.21 -8.82 -13.05
CA GLU A 109 -0.35 -7.66 -12.90
C GLU A 109 1.11 -8.09 -13.02
N ASN A 110 1.88 -7.25 -13.72
CA ASN A 110 3.31 -7.38 -13.87
C ASN A 110 3.98 -6.20 -13.15
N LEU A 111 4.67 -6.49 -12.05
CA LEU A 111 5.28 -5.48 -11.20
C LEU A 111 6.81 -5.52 -11.33
N PRO A 112 7.46 -4.45 -11.83
CA PRO A 112 8.92 -4.35 -11.81
C PRO A 112 9.43 -4.25 -10.36
N VAL A 113 10.52 -4.95 -10.08
CA VAL A 113 11.18 -4.97 -8.76
C VAL A 113 12.48 -4.18 -8.84
N SER A 114 12.60 -3.14 -8.01
CA SER A 114 13.83 -2.35 -7.95
C SER A 114 14.99 -3.12 -7.32
N ARG A 115 16.22 -2.70 -7.60
CA ARG A 115 17.43 -3.29 -6.98
C ARG A 115 17.41 -3.13 -5.46
N GLU A 116 16.81 -2.06 -4.95
CA GLU A 116 16.61 -1.80 -3.53
C GLU A 116 15.65 -2.83 -2.92
N ALA A 117 14.54 -3.15 -3.60
CA ALA A 117 13.61 -4.17 -3.14
C ALA A 117 14.27 -5.56 -3.10
N MET A 118 15.14 -5.87 -4.07
CA MET A 118 15.87 -7.15 -4.12
C MET A 118 16.75 -7.40 -2.89
N LYS A 119 17.28 -6.35 -2.25
CA LYS A 119 18.10 -6.46 -1.02
C LYS A 119 17.33 -7.03 0.16
N PHE A 120 16.00 -6.96 0.13
CA PHE A 120 15.12 -7.46 1.19
C PHE A 120 14.52 -8.83 0.87
N LEU A 121 14.90 -9.46 -0.25
CA LEU A 121 14.56 -10.85 -0.48
C LEU A 121 15.44 -11.75 0.41
N PRO A 122 14.87 -12.79 1.05
CA PRO A 122 15.67 -13.78 1.76
C PRO A 122 16.53 -14.58 0.78
N GLU A 123 17.61 -15.19 1.26
CA GLU A 123 18.39 -16.09 0.42
C GLU A 123 17.54 -17.28 -0.03
N ARG A 124 17.52 -17.54 -1.34
CA ARG A 124 16.72 -18.63 -1.91
C ARG A 124 17.17 -20.01 -1.41
N GLY A 125 18.47 -20.20 -1.19
CA GLY A 125 19.02 -21.49 -0.78
C GLY A 125 18.55 -22.64 -1.66
N LEU A 126 18.00 -23.68 -1.03
CA LEU A 126 17.43 -24.88 -1.67
C LEU A 126 15.91 -24.75 -1.98
N ALA A 127 15.33 -23.57 -1.86
CA ALA A 127 13.89 -23.38 -2.05
C ALA A 127 13.47 -23.59 -3.52
N ASP A 128 12.41 -24.38 -3.70
CA ASP A 128 11.86 -24.69 -5.01
C ASP A 128 11.04 -23.49 -5.55
N ARG A 129 10.61 -23.56 -6.80
CA ARG A 129 9.79 -22.52 -7.44
C ARG A 129 8.46 -22.31 -6.72
N ASP A 130 7.88 -23.37 -6.16
CA ASP A 130 6.58 -23.30 -5.49
C ASP A 130 6.68 -22.90 -4.01
N ASP A 131 7.90 -22.80 -3.47
CA ASP A 131 8.11 -22.33 -2.11
C ASP A 131 7.78 -20.83 -1.97
N LEU A 132 7.19 -20.49 -0.83
CA LEU A 132 6.94 -19.11 -0.43
C LEU A 132 8.26 -18.37 -0.20
N VAL A 133 8.35 -17.15 -0.76
CA VAL A 133 9.48 -16.24 -0.55
C VAL A 133 9.55 -15.82 0.92
N PHE A 134 8.41 -15.39 1.48
CA PHE A 134 8.32 -14.95 2.86
C PHE A 134 7.49 -15.94 3.69
N LYS A 135 8.15 -16.63 4.63
CA LYS A 135 7.48 -17.52 5.58
C LYS A 135 7.16 -16.75 6.86
N PHE A 136 5.93 -16.22 6.96
CA PHE A 136 5.47 -15.50 8.15
C PHE A 136 4.93 -16.46 9.21
N GLN A 137 5.37 -16.29 10.47
CA GLN A 137 4.82 -17.03 11.61
C GLN A 137 3.52 -16.34 12.09
N SER A 138 2.36 -16.88 11.68
CA SER A 138 0.99 -16.63 12.19
C SER A 138 0.35 -15.24 12.01
N GLY A 139 -0.84 -15.24 11.39
CA GLY A 139 -1.56 -14.11 10.79
C GLY A 139 -2.34 -13.16 11.72
N GLY A 140 -1.93 -12.99 12.98
CA GLY A 140 -2.58 -12.02 13.90
C GLY A 140 -1.64 -10.95 14.46
N TYR A 141 -0.36 -11.28 14.66
CA TYR A 141 0.56 -10.47 15.45
C TYR A 141 1.50 -9.58 14.63
N ILE A 142 1.48 -9.68 13.31
CA ILE A 142 2.39 -8.96 12.41
C ILE A 142 2.31 -7.45 12.65
N ASN A 143 1.11 -6.88 12.75
CA ASN A 143 0.95 -5.45 13.03
C ASN A 143 1.42 -5.07 14.45
N SER A 144 1.33 -5.98 15.42
CA SER A 144 1.85 -5.75 16.76
C SER A 144 3.38 -5.73 16.76
N ILE A 145 4.00 -6.66 16.04
CA ILE A 145 5.46 -6.74 15.87
C ILE A 145 5.98 -5.51 15.15
N ILE A 146 5.34 -5.12 14.03
CA ILE A 146 5.70 -3.91 13.27
C ILE A 146 5.57 -2.66 14.15
N LYS A 147 4.51 -2.56 14.96
CA LYS A 147 4.32 -1.44 15.88
C LYS A 147 5.45 -1.35 16.91
N THR A 148 5.81 -2.47 17.55
CA THR A 148 6.90 -2.51 18.53
C THR A 148 8.23 -2.16 17.88
N TRP A 149 8.52 -2.75 16.72
CA TRP A 149 9.74 -2.48 15.96
C TRP A 149 9.83 -1.01 15.50
N ALA A 150 8.75 -0.44 14.98
CA ALA A 150 8.71 0.97 14.60
C ALA A 150 8.94 1.90 15.81
N LYS A 151 8.38 1.57 16.97
CA LYS A 151 8.64 2.32 18.21
C LYS A 151 10.11 2.25 18.62
N SER A 152 10.74 1.08 18.51
CA SER A 152 12.19 0.92 18.77
C SER A 152 13.05 1.73 17.79
N ALA A 153 12.56 1.97 16.58
CA ALA A 153 13.20 2.84 15.58
C ALA A 153 12.90 4.35 15.79
N GLY A 154 12.25 4.73 16.91
CA GLY A 154 11.89 6.13 17.20
C GLY A 154 10.68 6.66 16.44
N ILE A 155 9.91 5.80 15.76
CA ILE A 155 8.78 6.21 14.93
C ILE A 155 7.50 6.19 15.75
N ASN A 156 6.98 7.39 16.07
CA ASN A 156 5.75 7.58 16.86
C ASN A 156 4.46 7.55 16.02
N LYS A 157 4.47 6.84 14.89
CA LYS A 157 3.31 6.68 14.00
C LYS A 157 2.62 5.34 14.25
N LYS A 158 1.34 5.25 13.89
CA LYS A 158 0.61 3.97 13.89
C LYS A 158 1.00 3.14 12.67
N VAL A 159 2.17 2.51 12.73
CA VAL A 159 2.68 1.68 11.63
C VAL A 159 1.97 0.32 11.63
N THR A 160 1.34 0.00 10.51
CA THR A 160 0.76 -1.32 10.20
C THR A 160 1.36 -1.80 8.89
N PHE A 161 1.20 -3.07 8.51
CA PHE A 161 1.74 -3.54 7.23
C PHE A 161 1.25 -2.72 6.03
N HIS A 162 0.00 -2.24 6.05
CA HIS A 162 -0.54 -1.42 4.96
C HIS A 162 0.18 -0.07 4.79
N VAL A 163 0.83 0.44 5.85
CA VAL A 163 1.64 1.65 5.79
C VAL A 163 2.83 1.46 4.84
N ALA A 164 3.35 0.26 4.64
CA ALA A 164 4.41 0.00 3.67
C ALA A 164 3.99 0.36 2.24
N ARG A 165 2.76 -0.01 1.85
CA ARG A 165 2.19 0.35 0.55
C ARG A 165 1.96 1.86 0.40
N HIS A 166 1.47 2.51 1.46
CA HIS A 166 1.35 3.97 1.47
C HIS A 166 2.72 4.65 1.32
N THR A 167 3.72 4.13 2.03
CA THR A 167 5.11 4.57 1.97
C THR A 167 5.67 4.46 0.55
N ASN A 168 5.43 3.34 -0.13
CA ASN A 168 5.83 3.19 -1.53
C ASN A 168 5.24 4.28 -2.43
N ALA A 169 3.93 4.50 -2.32
CA ALA A 169 3.22 5.53 -3.08
C ALA A 169 3.82 6.92 -2.83
N THR A 170 4.03 7.29 -1.56
CA THR A 170 4.57 8.61 -1.20
C THR A 170 6.02 8.77 -1.58
N LEU A 171 6.84 7.71 -1.53
CA LEU A 171 8.23 7.75 -1.99
C LEU A 171 8.28 8.01 -3.50
N LEU A 172 7.49 7.29 -4.30
CA LEU A 172 7.43 7.51 -5.75
C LEU A 172 6.96 8.94 -6.10
N LEU A 173 5.92 9.43 -5.43
CA LEU A 173 5.45 10.81 -5.63
C LEU A 173 6.48 11.88 -5.21
N SER A 174 7.26 11.60 -4.18
CA SER A 174 8.37 12.47 -3.75
C SER A 174 9.53 12.48 -4.75
N LEU A 175 9.67 11.41 -5.54
CA LEU A 175 10.61 11.31 -6.65
C LEU A 175 10.01 11.83 -7.98
N GLU A 176 8.97 12.67 -7.89
CA GLU A 176 8.31 13.31 -9.04
C GLU A 176 7.69 12.31 -10.05
N VAL A 177 7.45 11.06 -9.64
CA VAL A 177 6.76 10.08 -10.51
C VAL A 177 5.29 10.48 -10.68
N PRO A 178 4.76 10.52 -11.91
CA PRO A 178 3.37 10.89 -12.17
C PRO A 178 2.37 10.03 -11.38
N ILE A 179 1.31 10.65 -10.85
CA ILE A 179 0.32 9.98 -10.00
C ILE A 179 -0.39 8.83 -10.74
N GLU A 180 -0.54 8.94 -12.06
CA GLU A 180 -1.10 7.92 -12.94
C GLU A 180 -0.21 6.67 -12.94
N THR A 181 1.11 6.87 -13.03
CA THR A 181 2.10 5.79 -12.97
C THR A 181 2.11 5.13 -11.60
N VAL A 182 2.09 5.92 -10.52
CA VAL A 182 1.97 5.40 -9.15
C VAL A 182 0.68 4.61 -8.98
N SER A 183 -0.44 5.10 -9.52
CA SER A 183 -1.73 4.41 -9.48
C SER A 183 -1.69 3.04 -10.18
N LYS A 184 -0.97 2.94 -11.32
CA LYS A 184 -0.75 1.68 -12.04
C LYS A 184 0.16 0.73 -11.28
N ILE A 185 1.29 1.20 -10.73
CA ILE A 185 2.22 0.39 -9.90
C ILE A 185 1.47 -0.22 -8.72
N LEU A 186 0.59 0.55 -8.09
CA LEU A 186 -0.23 0.07 -7.00
C LEU A 186 -1.37 -0.86 -7.47
N GLY A 187 -1.77 -0.84 -8.74
CA GLY A 187 -2.92 -1.59 -9.24
C GLY A 187 -4.25 -1.05 -8.68
N HIS A 188 -4.39 0.27 -8.60
CA HIS A 188 -5.66 0.92 -8.25
C HIS A 188 -6.59 0.98 -9.46
N SER A 189 -7.81 0.46 -9.32
CA SER A 189 -8.85 0.53 -10.35
C SER A 189 -9.41 1.95 -10.56
N ASP A 190 -9.25 2.84 -9.58
CA ASP A 190 -9.67 4.24 -9.65
C ASP A 190 -8.56 5.13 -9.11
N ILE A 191 -8.14 6.10 -9.92
CA ILE A 191 -7.11 7.09 -9.59
C ILE A 191 -7.47 7.91 -8.35
N LYS A 192 -8.76 8.08 -8.03
CA LYS A 192 -9.22 8.73 -6.79
C LYS A 192 -8.66 8.03 -5.54
N THR A 193 -8.39 6.74 -5.63
CA THR A 193 -7.73 5.97 -4.55
C THR A 193 -6.30 6.44 -4.32
N THR A 194 -5.61 6.87 -5.37
CA THR A 194 -4.24 7.41 -5.30
C THR A 194 -4.23 8.89 -4.92
N GLN A 195 -5.31 9.63 -5.21
CA GLN A 195 -5.46 11.04 -4.81
C GLN A 195 -5.50 11.26 -3.29
N ILE A 196 -5.64 10.20 -2.48
CA ILE A 196 -5.50 10.29 -1.02
C ILE A 196 -4.11 10.81 -0.58
N TYR A 197 -3.11 10.78 -1.47
CA TYR A 197 -1.76 11.32 -1.24
C TYR A 197 -1.58 12.77 -1.74
N ALA A 198 -2.67 13.50 -2.04
CA ALA A 198 -2.63 14.85 -2.60
C ALA A 198 -1.69 15.82 -1.85
N LYS A 199 -1.60 15.73 -0.52
CA LYS A 199 -0.70 16.58 0.27
C LYS A 199 0.78 16.43 -0.11
N VAL A 200 1.21 15.23 -0.48
CA VAL A 200 2.59 14.97 -0.95
C VAL A 200 2.80 15.65 -2.29
N ILE A 201 1.81 15.58 -3.18
CA ILE A 201 1.83 16.24 -4.50
C ILE A 201 1.91 17.76 -4.34
N ASP A 202 1.17 18.34 -3.40
CA ASP A 202 1.17 19.78 -3.15
C ASP A 202 2.53 20.28 -2.63
N LYS A 203 3.24 19.46 -1.84
CA LYS A 203 4.63 19.75 -1.46
C LYS A 203 5.54 19.73 -2.69
N SER A 204 5.47 18.69 -3.52
CA SER A 204 6.27 18.60 -4.75
C SER A 204 6.01 19.78 -5.70
N LYS A 205 4.75 20.24 -5.82
CA LYS A 205 4.40 21.44 -6.60
C LYS A 205 5.07 22.69 -6.07
N ARG A 206 5.09 22.88 -4.75
CA ARG A 206 5.76 24.02 -4.12
C ARG A 206 7.27 23.98 -4.40
N ASP A 207 7.89 22.83 -4.21
CA ASP A 207 9.32 22.65 -4.49
C ASP A 207 9.64 22.90 -5.97
N ALA A 208 8.76 22.47 -6.89
CA ALA A 208 8.88 22.74 -8.32
C ALA A 208 8.74 24.22 -8.68
N VAL A 209 7.81 24.95 -8.03
CA VAL A 209 7.67 26.40 -8.21
C VAL A 209 8.88 27.14 -7.64
N ASN A 210 9.41 26.73 -6.50
CA ASN A 210 10.61 27.32 -5.91
C ASN A 210 11.86 27.14 -6.80
N LYS A 211 11.91 26.14 -7.68
CA LYS A 211 12.98 26.04 -8.71
C LYS A 211 12.96 27.21 -9.71
N LEU A 212 11.87 27.97 -9.78
CA LEU A 212 11.78 29.20 -10.58
C LEU A 212 12.39 30.42 -9.86
N ASP A 213 12.63 30.34 -8.55
CA ASP A 213 13.22 31.42 -7.78
C ASP A 213 14.64 31.70 -8.27
N GLY A 214 14.97 32.98 -8.46
CA GLY A 214 16.29 33.41 -8.94
C GLY A 214 16.48 33.36 -10.47
N LEU A 215 15.51 32.85 -11.25
CA LEU A 215 15.61 32.85 -12.72
C LEU A 215 15.62 34.25 -13.35
N THR A 216 15.12 35.27 -12.64
CA THR A 216 15.11 36.67 -13.11
C THR A 216 16.32 37.50 -12.66
N GLY A 217 17.31 36.89 -12.01
CA GLY A 217 18.63 37.50 -11.77
C GLY A 217 18.64 38.89 -11.15
N LYS A 218 17.74 39.19 -10.21
CA LYS A 218 17.78 40.41 -9.37
C LYS A 218 18.08 40.07 -7.94
#